data_AF-A0A3M7TMS6-F1
#
_entry.id   AF-A0A3M7TMS6-F1
#
_cell.length_a   1.000
_cell.length_b   1.000
_cell.length_c   1.000
_cell.angle_alpha   90.00
_cell.angle_beta   90.00
_cell.angle_gamma   90.00
#
_symmetry.space_group_name_H-M   'P 1'
#
loop_
_entity.id
_entity.type
_entity.pdbx_description
1 polymer ?
#
loop_
_entity_poly.entity_id
_entity_poly.type
_entity_poly.pdbx_seq_one_letter_code
_entity_poly.pdbx_strand_id
1 'polypeptide(L)'
;MKLVIDESIGITKEAADERYGPEAAVIKDTRVSSKKDQHLTDYLKETEPGFLRKGVKTIPYSLQEEVAWFQSVSEEGGPVVYFYDEQYTASDVILRVRNWLLPETSLHPVPVGSLSGAAEVLFLIEELLKHKDGLTDYENLSHFTDERQSGSTVWVITTPKAKPLLEKKKRFSIYKKKEITEYSLIKVHGQTVKTALKGPLDKLVEAVLKEGENWLVIRKGLDQELDLQGKGEEVTLSEQTLPVNIPYIQFVQTAPAKVLTYT
;
A
#
# COMPACT_ATOMS: atom_id res chain seq x y z
N MET A 1 -0.13 0.33 20.23
CA MET A 1 -0.62 -0.09 18.90
C MET A 1 0.58 -0.37 18.03
N LYS A 2 0.63 -1.53 17.36
CA LYS A 2 1.68 -1.89 16.40
C LYS A 2 1.13 -1.78 14.99
N LEU A 3 1.84 -1.11 14.09
CA LEU A 3 1.48 -1.04 12.68
C LEU A 3 2.32 -2.04 11.90
N VAL A 4 1.67 -2.90 11.12
CA VAL A 4 2.31 -3.92 10.30
C VAL A 4 1.89 -3.74 8.85
N ILE A 5 2.85 -3.76 7.92
CA ILE A 5 2.61 -3.60 6.49
C ILE A 5 3.14 -4.83 5.76
N ASP A 6 2.31 -5.47 4.95
CA ASP A 6 2.73 -6.56 4.06
C ASP A 6 3.70 -6.02 2.98
N GLU A 7 4.89 -6.61 2.87
CA GLU A 7 5.96 -6.22 1.94
C GLU A 7 5.46 -6.12 0.48
N SER A 8 4.49 -6.94 0.12
CA SER A 8 3.86 -6.98 -1.21
C SER A 8 3.11 -5.69 -1.60
N ILE A 9 2.79 -4.81 -0.64
CA ILE A 9 2.24 -3.47 -0.89
C ILE A 9 3.26 -2.55 -1.57
N GLY A 10 4.55 -2.79 -1.34
CA GLY A 10 5.65 -2.04 -1.96
C GLY A 10 6.10 -0.79 -1.18
N ILE A 11 5.70 -0.65 0.08
CA ILE A 11 6.30 0.29 1.03
C ILE A 11 7.50 -0.42 1.67
N THR A 12 8.70 0.12 1.49
CA THR A 12 9.91 -0.46 2.10
C THR A 12 10.08 0.04 3.54
N LYS A 13 10.91 -0.66 4.32
CA LYS A 13 11.22 -0.22 5.69
C LYS A 13 11.85 1.16 5.68
N GLU A 14 12.74 1.45 4.73
CA GLU A 14 13.39 2.76 4.61
C GLU A 14 12.37 3.89 4.38
N ALA A 15 11.41 3.68 3.47
CA ALA A 15 10.36 4.67 3.20
C ALA A 15 9.44 4.91 4.41
N ALA A 16 9.12 3.85 5.18
CA ALA A 16 8.34 3.97 6.40
C ALA A 16 9.12 4.66 7.53
N ASP A 17 10.38 4.26 7.74
CA ASP A 17 11.26 4.78 8.79
C ASP A 17 11.60 6.26 8.53
N GLU A 18 11.80 6.67 7.27
CA GLU A 18 12.04 8.08 6.90
C GLU A 18 10.83 8.96 7.21
N ARG A 19 9.60 8.46 6.96
CA ARG A 19 8.38 9.25 7.14
C ARG A 19 7.88 9.29 8.57
N TYR A 20 7.99 8.18 9.31
CA TYR A 20 7.35 8.01 10.62
C TYR A 20 8.32 7.70 11.76
N GLY A 21 9.58 7.41 11.46
CA GLY A 21 10.60 6.98 12.41
C GLY A 21 10.75 5.46 12.50
N PRO A 22 11.91 4.97 13.00
CA PRO A 22 12.40 3.58 12.88
C PRO A 22 11.58 2.49 13.58
N GLU A 23 10.56 2.86 14.35
CA GLU A 23 9.72 1.96 15.15
C GLU A 23 8.22 2.10 14.85
N ALA A 24 7.83 3.04 13.98
CA ALA A 24 6.43 3.36 13.74
C ALA A 24 5.67 2.25 13.02
N ALA A 25 6.34 1.54 12.11
CA ALA A 25 5.77 0.42 11.38
C ALA A 25 6.77 -0.73 11.19
N VAL A 26 6.26 -1.95 11.15
CA VAL A 26 7.01 -3.17 10.87
C VAL A 26 6.61 -3.69 9.50
N ILE A 27 7.60 -4.02 8.66
CA ILE A 27 7.34 -4.69 7.39
C ILE A 27 7.29 -6.20 7.64
N LYS A 28 6.19 -6.83 7.24
CA LYS A 28 6.04 -8.29 7.23
C LYS A 28 6.46 -8.81 5.88
N ASP A 29 7.50 -9.63 5.87
CA ASP A 29 8.09 -10.09 4.62
C ASP A 29 7.17 -11.02 3.80
N THR A 30 7.40 -11.03 2.50
CA THR A 30 6.78 -11.90 1.51
C THR A 30 7.79 -12.93 1.01
N ARG A 31 7.47 -14.23 1.10
CA ARG A 31 8.37 -15.30 0.66
C ARG A 31 8.27 -15.55 -0.84
N VAL A 32 9.42 -15.71 -1.51
CA VAL A 32 9.50 -16.03 -2.95
C VAL A 32 9.82 -17.51 -3.16
N SER A 33 9.12 -18.18 -4.09
CA SER A 33 9.21 -19.63 -4.27
C SER A 33 10.48 -20.11 -4.96
N SER A 34 11.17 -19.24 -5.69
CA SER A 34 12.28 -19.62 -6.57
C SER A 34 13.61 -19.86 -5.84
N LYS A 35 13.74 -19.38 -4.60
CA LYS A 35 14.87 -19.62 -3.71
C LYS A 35 14.33 -19.71 -2.30
N LYS A 36 14.59 -20.81 -1.59
CA LYS A 36 14.16 -20.96 -0.19
C LYS A 36 14.76 -19.81 0.62
N ASP A 37 13.97 -19.22 1.50
CA ASP A 37 14.36 -18.22 2.50
C ASP A 37 14.78 -16.83 1.98
N GLN A 38 14.43 -16.47 0.73
CA GLN A 38 14.60 -15.10 0.24
C GLN A 38 13.30 -14.29 0.33
N HIS A 39 13.40 -13.09 0.92
CA HIS A 39 12.33 -12.09 1.00
C HIS A 39 12.13 -11.38 -0.36
N LEU A 40 10.97 -10.75 -0.56
CA LEU A 40 10.59 -10.22 -1.86
C LEU A 40 11.52 -9.11 -2.30
N THR A 41 11.82 -8.15 -1.43
CA THR A 41 12.66 -6.98 -1.75
C THR A 41 14.04 -7.41 -2.22
N ASP A 42 14.67 -8.38 -1.55
CA ASP A 42 15.98 -8.89 -1.92
C ASP A 42 15.93 -9.61 -3.27
N TYR A 43 14.91 -10.44 -3.48
CA TYR A 43 14.68 -11.11 -4.75
C TYR A 43 14.53 -10.11 -5.91
N LEU A 44 13.80 -9.01 -5.70
CA LEU A 44 13.60 -7.99 -6.73
C LEU A 44 14.89 -7.23 -7.02
N LYS A 45 15.68 -6.87 -6.01
CA LYS A 45 16.99 -6.21 -6.17
C LYS A 45 17.97 -7.06 -6.98
N GLU A 46 17.96 -8.38 -6.80
CA GLU A 46 18.85 -9.31 -7.52
C GLU A 46 18.35 -9.70 -8.92
N THR A 47 17.06 -9.54 -9.20
CA THR A 47 16.46 -10.09 -10.41
C THR A 47 16.43 -9.07 -11.54
N GLU A 48 17.27 -9.29 -12.55
CA GLU A 48 17.23 -8.50 -13.76
C GLU A 48 15.97 -8.78 -14.61
N PRO A 49 15.41 -7.75 -15.27
CA PRO A 49 14.31 -7.90 -16.20
C PRO A 49 14.73 -8.60 -17.49
N GLY A 50 14.00 -9.65 -17.88
CA GLY A 50 14.19 -10.33 -19.16
C GLY A 50 13.53 -9.61 -20.35
N PHE A 51 13.68 -10.19 -21.55
CA PHE A 51 13.00 -9.69 -22.76
C PHE A 51 11.47 -9.78 -22.67
N LEU A 52 10.97 -10.85 -22.03
CA LEU A 52 9.56 -11.04 -21.70
C LEU A 52 9.35 -10.77 -20.20
N ARG A 53 8.10 -10.47 -19.82
CA ARG A 53 7.74 -10.33 -18.41
C ARG A 53 8.09 -11.62 -17.65
N LYS A 54 8.70 -11.47 -16.47
CA LYS A 54 9.00 -12.58 -15.56
C LYS A 54 8.01 -12.55 -14.40
N GLY A 55 7.24 -13.61 -14.22
CA GLY A 55 6.34 -13.73 -13.07
C GLY A 55 7.12 -13.99 -11.79
N VAL A 56 6.77 -13.31 -10.72
CA VAL A 56 7.29 -13.59 -9.38
C VAL A 56 6.33 -14.55 -8.70
N LYS A 57 6.83 -15.71 -8.32
CA LYS A 57 6.03 -16.72 -7.60
C LYS A 57 6.25 -16.51 -6.11
N THR A 58 5.20 -16.13 -5.40
CA THR A 58 5.24 -16.00 -3.94
C THR A 58 4.66 -17.24 -3.27
N ILE A 59 5.07 -17.49 -2.04
CA ILE A 59 4.57 -18.58 -1.19
C ILE A 59 3.89 -17.93 0.03
N PRO A 60 2.58 -18.16 0.24
CA PRO A 60 1.90 -17.66 1.42
C PRO A 60 2.38 -18.41 2.65
N TYR A 61 2.27 -17.78 3.82
CA TYR A 61 2.56 -18.45 5.08
C TYR A 61 1.46 -19.46 5.43
N SER A 62 1.86 -20.55 6.07
CA SER A 62 0.90 -21.43 6.73
C SER A 62 0.25 -20.71 7.91
N LEU A 63 -0.93 -21.17 8.31
CA LEU A 63 -1.66 -20.58 9.43
C LEU A 63 -0.81 -20.53 10.72
N GLN A 64 -0.04 -21.59 10.99
CA GLN A 64 0.81 -21.68 12.18
C GLN A 64 1.96 -20.68 12.13
N GLU A 65 2.58 -20.50 10.96
CA GLU A 65 3.65 -19.50 10.80
C GLU A 65 3.11 -18.08 10.91
N GLU A 66 1.91 -17.80 10.38
CA GLU A 66 1.24 -16.50 10.56
C GLU A 66 0.99 -16.22 12.05
N VAL A 67 0.38 -17.17 12.78
CA VAL A 67 0.12 -17.03 14.22
C VAL A 67 1.42 -16.78 14.99
N ALA A 68 2.46 -17.57 14.73
CA ALA A 68 3.75 -17.40 15.39
C ALA A 68 4.41 -16.04 15.08
N TRP A 69 4.29 -15.54 13.85
CA TRP A 69 4.80 -14.23 13.46
C TRP A 69 4.05 -13.10 14.17
N PHE A 70 2.71 -13.14 14.21
CA PHE A 70 1.93 -12.11 14.89
C PHE A 70 2.16 -12.11 16.41
N GLN A 71 2.34 -13.29 17.02
CA GLN A 71 2.73 -13.40 18.43
C GLN A 71 4.11 -12.81 18.73
N SER A 72 5.05 -12.87 17.78
CA SER A 72 6.41 -12.34 18.01
C SER A 72 6.50 -10.82 17.89
N VAL A 73 5.57 -10.19 17.16
CA VAL A 73 5.52 -8.72 16.99
C VAL A 73 4.50 -8.04 17.90
N SER A 74 3.60 -8.79 18.53
CA SER A 74 2.67 -8.24 19.51
C SER A 74 3.40 -7.92 20.80
N GLU A 75 3.42 -6.63 21.17
CA GLU A 75 3.81 -6.20 22.51
C GLU A 75 2.68 -6.52 23.51
N GLU A 76 2.99 -6.79 24.77
CA GLU A 76 1.99 -7.12 25.79
C GLU A 76 0.88 -6.05 25.84
N GLY A 77 -0.34 -6.42 25.41
CA GLY A 77 -1.57 -5.64 25.60
C GLY A 77 -1.93 -4.59 24.54
N GLY A 78 -1.23 -4.51 23.39
CA GLY A 78 -1.54 -3.54 22.33
C GLY A 78 -2.21 -4.13 21.08
N PRO A 79 -3.12 -3.39 20.39
CA PRO A 79 -3.67 -3.84 19.11
C PRO A 79 -2.60 -3.82 18.01
N VAL A 80 -2.67 -4.77 17.09
CA VAL A 80 -1.85 -4.87 15.89
C VAL A 80 -2.72 -4.52 14.68
N VAL A 81 -2.43 -3.42 14.00
CA VAL A 81 -3.10 -3.07 12.72
C VAL A 81 -2.26 -3.62 11.59
N TYR A 82 -2.83 -4.52 10.79
CA TYR A 82 -2.15 -5.20 9.70
C TYR A 82 -2.70 -4.80 8.34
N PHE A 83 -1.94 -3.98 7.61
CA PHE A 83 -2.21 -3.64 6.21
C PHE A 83 -1.72 -4.78 5.32
N TYR A 84 -2.65 -5.42 4.60
CA TYR A 84 -2.30 -6.56 3.75
C TYR A 84 -2.82 -6.43 2.33
N ASP A 85 -2.06 -6.97 1.39
CA ASP A 85 -2.44 -7.02 0.00
C ASP A 85 -3.34 -8.22 -0.27
N GLU A 86 -4.60 -7.97 -0.63
CA GLU A 86 -5.60 -9.02 -0.91
C GLU A 86 -5.24 -9.90 -2.12
N GLN A 87 -4.34 -9.43 -3.00
CA GLN A 87 -3.85 -10.26 -4.10
C GLN A 87 -2.75 -11.22 -3.66
N TYR A 88 -2.07 -10.99 -2.53
CA TYR A 88 -1.07 -11.91 -1.99
C TYR A 88 -1.66 -12.75 -0.86
N THR A 89 -2.19 -12.08 0.15
CA THR A 89 -2.68 -12.65 1.40
C THR A 89 -4.20 -12.76 1.36
N ALA A 90 -4.74 -13.97 1.53
CA ALA A 90 -6.17 -14.21 1.48
C ALA A 90 -6.86 -13.80 2.79
N SER A 91 -7.97 -13.07 2.69
CA SER A 91 -8.69 -12.53 3.85
C SER A 91 -9.20 -13.62 4.81
N ASP A 92 -9.57 -14.80 4.30
CA ASP A 92 -10.03 -15.93 5.11
C ASP A 92 -8.93 -16.51 6.01
N VAL A 93 -7.68 -16.52 5.55
CA VAL A 93 -6.52 -16.93 6.34
C VAL A 93 -6.31 -15.95 7.49
N ILE A 94 -6.32 -14.66 7.22
CA ILE A 94 -6.09 -13.62 8.25
C ILE A 94 -7.20 -13.58 9.29
N LEU A 95 -8.46 -13.78 8.90
CA LEU A 95 -9.56 -13.92 9.85
C LEU A 95 -9.38 -15.14 10.77
N ARG A 96 -8.82 -16.25 10.27
CA ARG A 96 -8.49 -17.41 11.10
C ARG A 96 -7.34 -17.11 12.05
N VAL A 97 -6.28 -16.44 11.58
CA VAL A 97 -5.16 -16.00 12.43
C VAL A 97 -5.69 -15.17 13.59
N ARG A 98 -6.51 -14.14 13.31
CA ARG A 98 -7.15 -13.31 14.34
C ARG A 98 -7.88 -14.14 15.40
N ASN A 99 -8.65 -15.15 14.99
CA ASN A 99 -9.39 -16.00 15.92
C ASN A 99 -8.49 -16.95 16.73
N TRP A 100 -7.27 -17.22 16.26
CA TRP A 100 -6.31 -18.11 16.91
C TRP A 100 -5.32 -17.37 17.79
N LEU A 101 -5.13 -16.06 17.56
CA LEU A 101 -4.40 -15.19 18.46
C LEU A 101 -5.13 -15.09 19.81
N LEU A 102 -4.36 -14.88 20.89
CA LEU A 102 -4.92 -14.72 22.22
C LEU A 102 -5.81 -13.47 22.28
N PRO A 103 -6.84 -13.43 23.15
CA PRO A 103 -7.69 -12.26 23.32
C PRO A 103 -6.92 -10.96 23.64
N GLU A 104 -5.76 -11.10 24.27
CA GLU A 104 -4.82 -10.02 24.63
C GLU A 104 -4.17 -9.36 23.39
N THR A 105 -4.13 -10.07 22.25
CA THR A 105 -3.56 -9.60 20.98
C THR A 105 -4.68 -9.32 19.99
N SER A 106 -5.14 -8.07 19.95
CA SER A 106 -6.19 -7.66 19.00
C SER A 106 -5.58 -7.39 17.62
N LEU A 107 -5.67 -8.36 16.71
CA LEU A 107 -5.29 -8.19 15.30
C LEU A 107 -6.43 -7.51 14.53
N HIS A 108 -6.17 -6.32 14.00
CA HIS A 108 -7.05 -5.55 13.13
C HIS A 108 -6.57 -5.61 11.68
N PRO A 109 -7.12 -6.49 10.83
CA PRO A 109 -6.69 -6.62 9.45
C PRO A 109 -7.34 -5.54 8.57
N VAL A 110 -6.51 -4.83 7.81
CA VAL A 110 -6.93 -3.78 6.87
C VAL A 110 -6.56 -4.22 5.45
N PRO A 111 -7.53 -4.64 4.62
CA PRO A 111 -7.27 -5.01 3.24
C PRO A 111 -6.88 -3.79 2.42
N VAL A 112 -5.86 -3.95 1.57
CA VAL A 112 -5.39 -2.93 0.65
C VAL A 112 -5.69 -3.35 -0.78
N GLY A 113 -6.52 -2.54 -1.44
CA GLY A 113 -6.87 -2.70 -2.85
C GLY A 113 -5.67 -2.47 -3.77
N SER A 114 -5.67 -3.15 -4.91
CA SER A 114 -4.51 -3.17 -5.81
C SER A 114 -4.20 -1.84 -6.50
N LEU A 115 -5.13 -0.89 -6.45
CA LEU A 115 -4.94 0.49 -6.94
C LEU A 115 -4.93 1.54 -5.83
N SER A 116 -5.44 1.26 -4.64
CA SER A 116 -5.30 2.17 -3.50
C SER A 116 -3.91 2.07 -2.85
N GLY A 117 -3.34 0.86 -2.83
CA GLY A 117 -1.91 0.58 -2.66
C GLY A 117 -1.23 1.36 -1.55
N ALA A 118 -0.03 1.87 -1.83
CA ALA A 118 0.83 2.50 -0.83
C ALA A 118 0.31 3.87 -0.34
N ALA A 119 -0.33 4.65 -1.21
CA ALA A 119 -0.85 5.97 -0.82
C ALA A 119 -1.89 5.89 0.29
N GLU A 120 -2.87 4.99 0.13
CA GLU A 120 -3.90 4.77 1.14
C GLU A 120 -3.31 4.27 2.45
N VAL A 121 -2.35 3.33 2.39
CA VAL A 121 -1.69 2.80 3.59
C VAL A 121 -0.92 3.88 4.34
N LEU A 122 -0.13 4.70 3.65
CA LEU A 122 0.63 5.78 4.28
C LEU A 122 -0.32 6.82 4.89
N PHE A 123 -1.38 7.21 4.17
CA PHE A 123 -2.43 8.08 4.73
C PHE A 123 -3.07 7.50 5.99
N LEU A 124 -3.46 6.23 5.97
CA LEU A 124 -4.07 5.58 7.13
C LEU A 124 -3.11 5.48 8.31
N ILE A 125 -1.83 5.23 8.08
CA ILE A 125 -0.81 5.24 9.13
C ILE A 125 -0.73 6.61 9.80
N GLU A 126 -0.69 7.70 9.02
CA GLU A 126 -0.70 9.06 9.59
C GLU A 126 -1.92 9.31 10.47
N GLU A 127 -3.10 8.94 9.99
CA GLU A 127 -4.34 9.12 10.73
C GLU A 127 -4.38 8.25 12.01
N LEU A 128 -3.93 7.00 11.94
CA LEU A 128 -3.82 6.13 13.12
C LEU A 128 -2.84 6.67 14.14
N LEU A 129 -1.67 7.17 13.71
CA LEU A 129 -0.67 7.73 14.63
C LEU A 129 -1.16 9.02 15.31
N LYS A 130 -1.91 9.87 14.59
CA LYS A 130 -2.55 11.08 15.14
C LYS A 130 -3.64 10.77 16.17
N HIS A 131 -4.38 9.67 15.98
CA HIS A 131 -5.55 9.32 16.78
C HIS A 131 -5.35 8.13 17.72
N LYS A 132 -4.10 7.65 17.87
CA LYS A 132 -3.76 6.39 18.56
C LYS A 132 -4.34 6.25 19.97
N ASP A 133 -4.44 7.35 20.73
CA ASP A 133 -4.86 7.32 22.14
C ASP A 133 -6.35 7.03 22.30
N GLY A 134 -7.16 7.24 21.25
CA GLY A 134 -8.60 6.92 21.22
C GLY A 134 -8.94 5.61 20.49
N LEU A 135 -7.93 4.92 19.94
CA LEU A 135 -8.12 3.75 19.08
C LEU A 135 -7.56 2.49 19.76
N THR A 136 -8.12 2.16 20.93
CA THR A 136 -7.61 1.08 21.79
C THR A 136 -8.32 -0.26 21.60
N ASP A 137 -9.58 -0.26 21.16
CA ASP A 137 -10.36 -1.46 20.91
C ASP A 137 -10.63 -1.68 19.41
N TYR A 138 -11.05 -2.90 19.09
CA TYR A 138 -11.26 -3.35 17.71
C TYR A 138 -12.41 -2.61 17.02
N GLU A 139 -13.51 -2.31 17.74
CA GLU A 139 -14.71 -1.72 17.14
C GLU A 139 -14.42 -0.28 16.70
N ASN A 140 -13.78 0.50 17.57
CA ASN A 140 -13.34 1.87 17.26
C ASN A 140 -12.30 1.88 16.14
N LEU A 141 -11.34 0.95 16.15
CA LEU A 141 -10.37 0.80 15.06
C LEU A 141 -11.02 0.48 13.72
N SER A 142 -11.95 -0.48 13.70
CA SER A 142 -12.66 -0.87 12.48
C SER A 142 -13.48 0.27 11.92
N HIS A 143 -14.30 0.92 12.75
CA HIS A 143 -15.09 2.07 12.32
C HIS A 143 -14.19 3.19 11.77
N PHE A 144 -13.09 3.50 12.46
CA PHE A 144 -12.14 4.53 12.05
C PHE A 144 -11.51 4.21 10.69
N THR A 145 -10.98 3.00 10.50
CA THR A 145 -10.36 2.62 9.23
C THR A 145 -11.37 2.57 8.08
N ASP A 146 -12.56 2.01 8.33
CA ASP A 146 -13.61 1.87 7.31
C ASP A 146 -14.13 3.23 6.85
N GLU A 147 -14.34 4.17 7.78
CA GLU A 147 -14.76 5.53 7.45
C GLU A 147 -13.72 6.25 6.57
N ARG A 148 -12.42 6.09 6.89
CA ARG A 148 -11.35 6.74 6.12
C ARG A 148 -11.15 6.10 4.75
N GLN A 149 -11.22 4.77 4.66
CA GLN A 149 -11.13 4.07 3.38
C GLN A 149 -12.34 4.40 2.48
N SER A 150 -13.56 4.32 3.02
CA SER A 150 -14.79 4.59 2.24
C SER A 150 -14.94 6.05 1.81
N GLY A 151 -14.47 7.00 2.64
CA GLY A 151 -14.46 8.42 2.32
C GLY A 151 -13.35 8.82 1.35
N SER A 152 -12.31 8.00 1.18
CA SER A 152 -11.17 8.34 0.34
C SER A 152 -11.46 8.15 -1.15
N THR A 153 -10.82 8.99 -1.96
CA THR A 153 -10.70 8.80 -3.40
C THR A 153 -9.23 8.76 -3.72
N VAL A 154 -8.80 7.68 -4.38
CA VAL A 154 -7.42 7.54 -4.86
C VAL A 154 -7.39 7.77 -6.36
N TRP A 155 -6.53 8.69 -6.80
CA TRP A 155 -6.22 8.86 -8.21
C TRP A 155 -4.92 8.14 -8.54
N VAL A 156 -4.91 7.38 -9.63
CA VAL A 156 -3.73 6.65 -10.07
C VAL A 156 -3.40 7.03 -11.49
N ILE A 157 -2.21 7.60 -11.69
CA ILE A 157 -1.62 7.79 -13.01
C ILE A 157 -0.67 6.62 -13.26
N THR A 158 -0.87 5.87 -14.33
CA THR A 158 0.04 4.75 -14.68
C THR A 158 0.08 4.56 -16.18
N THR A 159 0.79 3.53 -16.64
CA THR A 159 0.87 3.16 -18.05
C THR A 159 -0.52 3.05 -18.70
N PRO A 160 -0.65 3.20 -20.04
CA PRO A 160 -1.94 3.23 -20.71
C PRO A 160 -2.83 2.02 -20.43
N LYS A 161 -2.22 0.88 -20.09
CA LYS A 161 -2.87 -0.35 -19.68
C LYS A 161 -2.65 -0.54 -18.17
N ALA A 162 -3.66 -0.24 -17.36
CA ALA A 162 -3.63 -0.43 -15.89
C ALA A 162 -3.54 -1.89 -15.42
N LYS A 163 -3.60 -2.86 -16.34
CA LYS A 163 -3.60 -4.29 -16.05
C LYS A 163 -2.44 -4.76 -15.15
N PRO A 164 -1.21 -4.19 -15.22
CA PRO A 164 -0.14 -4.52 -14.27
C PRO A 164 -0.43 -4.17 -12.82
N LEU A 165 -1.31 -3.21 -12.53
CA LEU A 165 -1.72 -2.94 -11.15
C LEU A 165 -2.99 -3.71 -10.76
N LEU A 166 -3.87 -3.97 -11.72
CA LEU A 166 -5.18 -4.59 -11.47
C LEU A 166 -5.18 -6.12 -11.41
N GLU A 167 -4.39 -6.80 -12.27
CA GLU A 167 -4.46 -8.26 -12.37
C GLU A 167 -3.34 -8.91 -11.54
N LYS A 168 -3.68 -9.76 -10.56
CA LYS A 168 -2.71 -10.49 -9.71
C LYS A 168 -1.51 -11.05 -10.47
N LYS A 169 -1.73 -11.83 -11.55
CA LYS A 169 -0.63 -12.41 -12.35
C LYS A 169 0.32 -11.36 -12.94
N LYS A 170 -0.17 -10.16 -13.23
CA LYS A 170 0.60 -9.07 -13.82
C LYS A 170 1.20 -8.14 -12.78
N ARG A 171 0.56 -7.99 -11.63
CA ARG A 171 1.10 -7.26 -10.48
C ARG A 171 2.32 -7.94 -9.91
N PHE A 172 2.27 -9.27 -9.79
CA PHE A 172 3.41 -10.09 -9.37
C PHE A 172 4.32 -10.42 -10.56
N SER A 173 4.86 -9.38 -11.21
CA SER A 173 5.78 -9.55 -12.35
C SER A 173 6.84 -8.45 -12.43
N ILE A 174 7.95 -8.82 -13.03
CA ILE A 174 9.06 -7.95 -13.41
C ILE A 174 8.98 -7.70 -14.91
N TYR A 175 8.88 -6.44 -15.31
CA TYR A 175 8.76 -6.01 -16.69
C TYR A 175 10.08 -5.48 -17.23
N LYS A 176 10.26 -5.53 -18.55
CA LYS A 176 11.32 -4.74 -19.21
C LYS A 176 10.96 -3.26 -19.07
N LYS A 177 11.92 -2.43 -18.62
CA LYS A 177 11.77 -0.98 -18.61
C LYS A 177 11.50 -0.47 -20.03
N LYS A 178 10.49 0.37 -20.17
CA LYS A 178 10.08 0.99 -21.43
C LYS A 178 9.86 2.47 -21.20
N GLU A 179 10.26 3.26 -22.20
CA GLU A 179 9.87 4.65 -22.26
C GLU A 179 8.36 4.76 -22.47
N ILE A 180 7.73 5.65 -21.71
CA ILE A 180 6.28 5.85 -21.70
C ILE A 180 6.02 7.33 -21.93
N THR A 181 5.37 7.63 -23.05
CA THR A 181 5.03 9.01 -23.45
C THR A 181 3.58 9.37 -23.15
N GLU A 182 2.73 8.37 -22.93
CA GLU A 182 1.32 8.53 -22.59
C GLU A 182 0.97 7.70 -21.36
N TYR A 183 0.12 8.26 -20.52
CA TYR A 183 -0.35 7.67 -19.29
C TYR A 183 -1.89 7.64 -19.26
N SER A 184 -2.45 6.81 -18.38
CA SER A 184 -3.88 6.79 -18.05
C SER A 184 -4.06 7.30 -16.62
N LEU A 185 -5.01 8.22 -16.44
CA LEU A 185 -5.50 8.65 -15.14
C LEU A 185 -6.73 7.82 -14.77
N ILE A 186 -6.69 7.22 -13.59
CA ILE A 186 -7.70 6.30 -13.07
C ILE A 186 -8.21 6.85 -11.75
N LYS A 187 -9.53 6.93 -11.60
CA LYS A 187 -10.19 7.25 -10.33
C LYS A 187 -10.62 5.96 -9.65
N VAL A 188 -10.25 5.81 -8.39
CA VAL A 188 -10.61 4.68 -7.52
C VAL A 188 -11.41 5.24 -6.34
N HIS A 189 -12.61 4.71 -6.16
CA HIS A 189 -13.47 5.06 -5.03
C HIS A 189 -14.21 3.82 -4.55
N GLY A 190 -13.88 3.36 -3.33
CA GLY A 190 -14.23 2.02 -2.87
C GLY A 190 -13.84 0.96 -3.90
N GLN A 191 -14.79 0.14 -4.33
CA GLN A 191 -14.58 -0.90 -5.34
C GLN A 191 -14.69 -0.40 -6.79
N THR A 192 -15.06 0.87 -7.01
CA THR A 192 -15.28 1.41 -8.35
C THR A 192 -13.98 1.95 -8.94
N VAL A 193 -13.61 1.42 -10.12
CA VAL A 193 -12.43 1.85 -10.87
C VAL A 193 -12.86 2.42 -12.23
N LYS A 194 -12.54 3.68 -12.51
CA LYS A 194 -12.87 4.34 -13.79
C LYS A 194 -11.65 5.02 -14.39
N THR A 195 -11.40 4.80 -15.68
CA THR A 195 -10.42 5.62 -16.43
C THR A 195 -11.03 6.98 -16.71
N ALA A 196 -10.43 8.04 -16.18
CA ALA A 196 -10.91 9.41 -16.33
C ALA A 196 -10.32 10.11 -17.55
N LEU A 197 -9.00 9.99 -17.76
CA LEU A 197 -8.28 10.69 -18.81
C LEU A 197 -7.08 9.89 -19.31
N LYS A 198 -6.58 10.21 -20.50
CA LYS A 198 -5.29 9.73 -21.02
C LYS A 198 -4.52 10.91 -21.61
N GLY A 199 -3.19 10.89 -21.48
CA GLY A 199 -2.36 11.96 -22.00
C GLY A 199 -0.96 11.98 -21.39
N PRO A 200 -0.20 13.06 -21.63
CA PRO A 200 1.11 13.27 -21.03
C PRO A 200 0.98 13.54 -19.51
N LEU A 201 2.06 13.24 -18.78
CA LEU A 201 2.08 13.18 -17.31
C LEU A 201 1.65 14.51 -16.66
N ASP A 202 2.21 15.61 -17.13
CA ASP A 202 1.94 16.99 -16.67
C ASP A 202 0.45 17.33 -16.70
N LYS A 203 -0.23 17.04 -17.82
CA LYS A 203 -1.67 17.31 -17.98
C LYS A 203 -2.52 16.46 -17.05
N LEU A 204 -2.09 15.22 -16.78
CA LEU A 204 -2.82 14.34 -15.87
C LEU A 204 -2.64 14.78 -14.41
N VAL A 205 -1.44 15.21 -14.02
CA VAL A 205 -1.17 15.79 -12.69
C VAL A 205 -2.00 17.06 -12.49
N GLU A 206 -1.98 17.98 -13.46
CA GLU A 206 -2.78 19.21 -13.41
C GLU A 206 -4.28 18.91 -13.27
N ALA A 207 -4.79 17.88 -13.96
CA ALA A 207 -6.18 17.45 -13.83
C ALA A 207 -6.52 16.96 -12.42
N VAL A 208 -5.63 16.24 -11.75
CA VAL A 208 -5.84 15.79 -10.35
C VAL A 208 -5.79 16.97 -9.38
N LEU A 209 -4.82 17.88 -9.53
CA LEU A 209 -4.66 19.05 -8.65
C LEU A 209 -5.81 20.08 -8.75
N LYS A 210 -6.64 20.00 -9.79
CA LYS A 210 -7.88 20.79 -9.92
C LYS A 210 -9.02 20.25 -9.06
N GLU A 211 -8.96 18.98 -8.67
CA GLU A 211 -10.02 18.34 -7.86
C GLU A 211 -9.90 18.66 -6.36
N GLY A 212 -8.74 19.16 -5.90
CA GLY A 212 -8.54 19.45 -4.49
C GLY A 212 -7.13 19.90 -4.13
N GLU A 213 -6.89 19.98 -2.82
CA GLU A 213 -5.62 20.36 -2.18
C GLU A 213 -5.28 19.36 -1.07
N ASN A 214 -4.05 19.47 -0.54
CA ASN A 214 -3.47 18.59 0.47
C ASN A 214 -3.43 17.14 -0.02
N TRP A 215 -2.60 16.90 -1.02
CA TRP A 215 -2.38 15.58 -1.59
C TRP A 215 -1.19 14.90 -0.92
N LEU A 216 -1.38 13.66 -0.47
CA LEU A 216 -0.25 12.74 -0.32
C LEU A 216 -0.03 12.05 -1.67
N VAL A 217 1.16 12.21 -2.22
CA VAL A 217 1.52 11.77 -3.57
C VAL A 217 2.59 10.69 -3.48
N ILE A 218 2.28 9.50 -3.96
CA ILE A 218 3.24 8.40 -4.03
C ILE A 218 3.74 8.24 -5.44
N ARG A 219 5.05 8.41 -5.65
CA ARG A 219 5.69 8.26 -6.96
C ARG A 219 6.53 6.99 -7.00
N LYS A 220 6.44 6.23 -8.09
CA LYS A 220 7.30 5.07 -8.35
C LYS A 220 7.76 5.01 -9.80
N GLY A 221 9.07 4.79 -9.99
CA GLY A 221 9.67 4.48 -11.29
C GLY A 221 9.58 5.61 -12.32
N LEU A 222 9.48 6.86 -11.87
CA LEU A 222 9.45 8.06 -12.70
C LEU A 222 10.62 8.95 -12.31
N ASP A 223 11.48 9.25 -13.28
CA ASP A 223 12.64 10.13 -13.07
C ASP A 223 12.26 11.62 -13.19
N GLN A 224 11.08 11.92 -13.75
CA GLN A 224 10.56 13.28 -13.89
C GLN A 224 10.05 13.81 -12.55
N GLU A 225 10.49 15.02 -12.17
CA GLU A 225 9.91 15.77 -11.04
C GLU A 225 8.46 16.16 -11.33
N LEU A 226 7.61 16.08 -10.31
CA LEU A 226 6.20 16.45 -10.41
C LEU A 226 6.01 17.88 -9.92
N ASP A 227 5.42 18.74 -10.76
CA ASP A 227 4.95 20.04 -10.29
C ASP A 227 3.62 19.88 -9.56
N LEU A 228 3.69 19.83 -8.22
CA LEU A 228 2.54 19.74 -7.34
C LEU A 228 1.92 21.10 -7.00
N GLN A 229 2.49 22.22 -7.48
CA GLN A 229 2.02 23.58 -7.22
C GLN A 229 1.82 23.89 -5.71
N GLY A 230 2.63 23.26 -4.84
CA GLY A 230 2.51 23.37 -3.38
C GLY A 230 1.27 22.73 -2.77
N LYS A 231 0.47 21.97 -3.53
CA LYS A 231 -0.78 21.36 -3.08
C LYS A 231 -0.62 19.96 -2.48
N GLY A 232 0.60 19.49 -2.28
CA GLY A 232 0.82 18.14 -1.76
C GLY A 232 2.25 17.87 -1.36
N GLU A 233 2.41 16.74 -0.70
CA GLU A 233 3.68 16.17 -0.26
C GLU A 233 3.95 14.89 -1.05
N GLU A 234 5.19 14.73 -1.51
CA GLU A 234 5.58 13.57 -2.30
C GLU A 234 6.40 12.57 -1.47
N VAL A 235 6.10 11.28 -1.62
CA VAL A 235 6.93 10.17 -1.16
C VAL A 235 7.31 9.33 -2.38
N THR A 236 8.62 9.13 -2.57
CA THR A 236 9.13 8.27 -3.65
C THR A 236 9.34 6.85 -3.14
N LEU A 237 8.74 5.87 -3.81
CA LEU A 237 8.99 4.45 -3.57
C LEU A 237 10.12 3.91 -4.44
N SER A 238 10.79 2.88 -3.93
CA SER A 238 11.79 2.13 -4.70
C SER A 238 11.21 1.57 -6.01
N GLU A 239 11.99 1.68 -7.10
CA GLU A 239 11.64 1.06 -8.39
C GLU A 239 11.56 -0.48 -8.28
N GLN A 240 12.29 -1.04 -7.30
CA GLN A 240 12.39 -2.48 -7.01
C GLN A 240 11.24 -2.99 -6.13
N THR A 241 10.01 -2.50 -6.35
CA THR A 241 8.78 -3.03 -5.75
C THR A 241 7.78 -3.44 -6.83
N LEU A 242 6.89 -4.39 -6.51
CA LEU A 242 5.96 -4.95 -7.48
C LEU A 242 4.85 -3.96 -7.88
N PRO A 243 4.42 -3.96 -9.16
CA PRO A 243 5.10 -4.55 -10.32
C PRO A 243 6.38 -3.77 -10.68
N VAL A 244 7.50 -4.47 -10.91
CA VAL A 244 8.80 -3.82 -11.21
C VAL A 244 8.80 -3.22 -12.62
N ASN A 245 9.41 -2.04 -12.78
CA ASN A 245 9.49 -1.27 -14.04
C ASN A 245 8.14 -0.86 -14.63
N ILE A 246 7.09 -0.82 -13.81
CA ILE A 246 5.82 -0.19 -14.15
C ILE A 246 5.71 1.08 -13.31
N PRO A 247 5.79 2.27 -13.93
CA PRO A 247 5.65 3.51 -13.20
C PRO A 247 4.19 3.76 -12.81
N TYR A 248 4.03 4.43 -11.68
CA TYR A 248 2.76 5.01 -11.29
C TYR A 248 2.94 6.22 -10.38
N ILE A 249 1.90 7.03 -10.30
CA ILE A 249 1.69 8.04 -9.28
C ILE A 249 0.33 7.76 -8.63
N GLN A 250 0.27 7.72 -7.31
CA GLN A 250 -0.98 7.66 -6.57
C GLN A 250 -1.19 8.96 -5.80
N PHE A 251 -2.40 9.50 -5.84
CA PHE A 251 -2.80 10.66 -5.05
C PHE A 251 -3.92 10.24 -4.12
N VAL A 252 -3.77 10.53 -2.84
CA VAL A 252 -4.83 10.44 -1.85
C VAL A 252 -4.96 11.79 -1.17
N GLN A 253 -6.19 12.28 -1.02
CA GLN A 253 -6.42 13.57 -0.39
C GLN A 253 -6.32 13.42 1.13
N THR A 254 -5.44 14.19 1.76
CA THR A 254 -5.31 14.29 3.21
C THR A 254 -6.13 15.48 3.67
N ALA A 255 -7.43 15.28 3.90
CA ALA A 255 -8.27 16.35 4.43
C ALA A 255 -7.73 16.84 5.79
N PRO A 256 -7.85 18.15 6.14
CA PRO A 256 -7.72 18.55 7.54
C PRO A 256 -8.79 17.81 8.34
N ALA A 257 -8.39 17.14 9.42
CA ALA A 257 -9.29 16.35 10.24
C ALA A 257 -10.55 17.15 10.59
N LYS A 258 -11.71 16.76 10.04
CA LYS A 258 -12.98 17.10 10.69
C LYS A 258 -12.93 16.37 12.01
N VAL A 259 -12.72 17.11 13.09
CA VAL A 259 -12.82 16.58 14.46
C VAL A 259 -14.20 15.95 14.57
N LEU A 260 -14.26 14.63 14.56
CA LEU A 260 -15.45 13.91 14.96
C LEU A 260 -15.55 14.15 16.47
N THR A 261 -16.38 15.09 16.87
CA THR A 261 -16.85 15.17 18.25
C THR A 261 -17.70 13.93 18.49
N TYR A 262 -17.14 12.94 19.16
CA TYR A 262 -17.91 11.86 19.76
C TYR A 262 -18.70 12.47 20.93
N THR A 263 -20.01 12.65 20.74
CA THR A 263 -20.98 12.98 21.81
C THR A 263 -21.71 11.74 22.26
#